data_AF-A0A0J0YJ87-F1
#
_entry.id   AF-A0A0J0YJ87-F1
#
_cell.length_a   1.000
_cell.length_b   1.000
_cell.length_c   1.000
_cell.angle_alpha   90.00
_cell.angle_beta   90.00
_cell.angle_gamma   90.00
#
_symmetry.space_group_name_H-M   'P 1'
#
loop_
_entity.id
_entity.type
_entity.pdbx_description
1 polymer ?
#
loop_
_entity_poly.entity_id
_entity_poly.type
_entity_poly.pdbx_seq_one_letter_code
_entity_poly.pdbx_strand_id
1 'polypeptide(L)'
;MQDEIIKHTKKIYSEMNNKKHSFKEKVKEILTEILIIVFAVSLSIWLHSWSEEKHQQKDAQKFLMGLKGDLQNDISNLENTKKLLSKTQKQIDFVLHLTPKKIDSIEANHKEINSGTNFINTLINNGSYEGFKSSGKINTIENQKVRNKILSYYQQTIPQIAIVEVSYERLISRYVDLLISGKEDEDINTTVLKKKTKIVLSGLSKFTQYSQEPYQNAIKEAKEIIKEIEAEEAK
;
A
#
# COMPACT_ATOMS: atom_id res chain seq x y z
N MET A 1 -35.87 -12.08 -24.29
CA MET A 1 -35.29 -11.08 -25.24
C MET A 1 -35.30 -11.61 -26.67
N GLN A 2 -34.75 -12.80 -26.94
CA GLN A 2 -34.80 -13.41 -28.28
C GLN A 2 -36.24 -13.58 -28.81
N ASP A 3 -37.18 -14.01 -27.96
CA ASP A 3 -38.59 -14.21 -28.39
C ASP A 3 -39.30 -12.91 -28.80
N GLU A 4 -39.03 -11.80 -28.10
CA GLU A 4 -39.59 -10.48 -28.46
C GLU A 4 -38.97 -9.95 -29.76
N ILE A 5 -37.65 -10.10 -29.96
CA ILE A 5 -36.98 -9.74 -31.21
C ILE A 5 -37.55 -10.56 -32.38
N ILE A 6 -37.78 -11.86 -32.19
CA ILE A 6 -38.39 -12.75 -33.21
C ILE A 6 -39.82 -12.31 -33.53
N LYS A 7 -40.61 -11.90 -32.54
CA LYS A 7 -41.99 -11.43 -32.71
C LYS A 7 -42.06 -10.13 -33.51
N HIS A 8 -41.24 -9.14 -33.16
CA HIS A 8 -41.16 -7.86 -33.89
C HIS A 8 -40.59 -8.05 -35.30
N THR A 9 -39.61 -8.94 -35.48
CA THR A 9 -39.06 -9.30 -36.80
C THR A 9 -40.11 -9.97 -37.70
N LYS A 10 -40.91 -10.90 -37.14
CA LYS A 10 -42.05 -11.52 -37.86
C LYS A 10 -43.10 -10.49 -38.25
N LYS A 11 -43.36 -9.49 -37.41
CA LYS A 11 -44.32 -8.41 -37.67
C LYS A 11 -43.85 -7.46 -38.76
N ILE A 12 -42.56 -7.11 -38.79
CA ILE A 12 -41.92 -6.38 -39.90
C ILE A 12 -42.10 -7.16 -41.21
N TYR A 13 -41.85 -8.47 -41.22
CA TYR A 13 -42.00 -9.32 -42.40
C TYR A 13 -43.46 -9.37 -42.90
N SER A 14 -44.45 -9.44 -42.00
CA SER A 14 -45.86 -9.42 -42.38
C SER A 14 -46.33 -8.07 -42.93
N GLU A 15 -45.88 -6.95 -42.35
CA GLU A 15 -46.20 -5.59 -42.81
C GLU A 15 -45.65 -5.32 -44.22
N MET A 16 -44.45 -5.82 -44.49
CA MET A 16 -43.81 -5.67 -45.80
C MET A 16 -44.62 -6.35 -46.92
N ASN A 17 -45.18 -7.55 -46.64
CA ASN A 17 -45.95 -8.35 -47.58
C ASN A 17 -47.45 -7.99 -47.68
N ASN A 18 -47.95 -7.05 -46.88
CA ASN A 18 -49.38 -6.74 -46.83
C ASN A 18 -49.82 -5.84 -48.02
N LYS A 19 -50.76 -6.28 -48.86
CA LYS A 19 -51.16 -5.56 -50.10
C LYS A 19 -52.12 -4.37 -49.88
N LYS A 20 -52.64 -4.16 -48.66
CA LYS A 20 -53.68 -3.15 -48.36
C LYS A 20 -53.16 -1.80 -47.86
N HIS A 21 -51.91 -1.73 -47.37
CA HIS A 21 -51.35 -0.51 -46.78
C HIS A 21 -50.65 0.38 -47.81
N SER A 22 -50.83 1.70 -47.65
CA SER A 22 -50.07 2.71 -48.40
C SER A 22 -48.57 2.59 -48.10
N PHE A 23 -47.71 2.90 -49.07
CA PHE A 23 -46.25 2.86 -48.90
C PHE A 23 -45.77 3.64 -47.67
N LYS A 24 -46.42 4.77 -47.35
CA LYS A 24 -46.11 5.61 -46.17
C LYS A 24 -46.47 4.93 -44.85
N GLU A 25 -47.55 4.16 -44.81
CA GLU A 25 -48.00 3.42 -43.62
C GLU A 25 -47.04 2.28 -43.32
N LYS A 26 -46.66 1.50 -44.33
CA LYS A 26 -45.67 0.42 -44.21
C LYS A 26 -44.33 0.92 -43.65
N VAL A 27 -43.82 2.03 -44.19
CA VAL A 27 -42.56 2.62 -43.72
C VAL A 27 -42.66 3.07 -42.27
N LYS A 28 -43.78 3.70 -41.87
CA LYS A 28 -44.00 4.14 -40.49
C LYS A 28 -44.07 2.97 -39.51
N GLU A 29 -44.76 1.90 -39.87
CA GLU A 29 -44.91 0.73 -39.01
C GLU A 29 -43.58 -0.03 -38.86
N ILE A 30 -42.85 -0.25 -39.96
CA ILE A 30 -41.52 -0.86 -39.92
C ILE A 30 -40.55 0.00 -39.07
N LEU A 31 -40.55 1.33 -39.24
CA LEU A 31 -39.74 2.23 -38.40
C LEU A 31 -40.11 2.13 -36.92
N THR A 32 -41.40 2.04 -36.61
CA THR A 32 -41.87 1.90 -35.23
C THR A 32 -41.39 0.59 -34.62
N GLU A 33 -41.48 -0.52 -35.35
CA GLU A 33 -40.99 -1.82 -34.90
C GLU A 33 -39.46 -1.84 -34.72
N ILE A 34 -38.71 -1.22 -35.64
CA ILE A 34 -37.25 -1.06 -35.49
C ILE A 34 -36.91 -0.23 -34.25
N LEU A 35 -37.60 0.88 -34.01
CA LEU A 35 -37.38 1.71 -32.82
C LEU A 35 -37.66 0.94 -31.53
N ILE A 36 -38.70 0.10 -31.49
CA ILE A 36 -39.01 -0.74 -30.34
C ILE A 36 -37.87 -1.75 -30.09
N ILE A 37 -37.37 -2.41 -31.14
CA ILE A 37 -36.24 -3.36 -31.02
C ILE A 37 -34.99 -2.65 -30.52
N VAL A 38 -34.62 -1.51 -31.12
CA VAL A 38 -33.43 -0.74 -30.72
C VAL A 38 -33.57 -0.27 -29.27
N PHE A 39 -34.73 0.28 -28.89
CA PHE A 39 -35.00 0.70 -27.53
C PHE A 39 -34.87 -0.46 -26.53
N ALA A 40 -35.45 -1.62 -26.82
CA ALA A 40 -35.36 -2.80 -25.96
C ALA A 40 -33.92 -3.31 -25.80
N VAL A 41 -33.15 -3.36 -26.89
CA VAL A 41 -31.73 -3.77 -26.85
C VAL A 41 -30.88 -2.76 -26.09
N SER A 42 -31.01 -1.47 -26.40
CA SER A 42 -30.29 -0.41 -25.71
C SER A 42 -30.61 -0.37 -24.23
N LEU A 43 -31.89 -0.49 -23.85
CA LEU A 43 -32.31 -0.51 -22.45
C LEU A 43 -31.74 -1.71 -21.70
N SER A 44 -31.68 -2.88 -22.33
CA SER A 44 -31.07 -4.08 -21.74
C SER A 44 -29.57 -3.92 -21.50
N ILE A 45 -28.82 -3.40 -22.48
CA ILE A 45 -27.38 -3.13 -22.34
C ILE A 45 -27.15 -2.08 -21.25
N TRP A 46 -27.97 -1.03 -21.23
CA TRP A 46 -27.90 0.04 -20.25
C TRP A 46 -28.15 -0.47 -18.83
N LEU A 47 -29.23 -1.23 -18.61
CA LEU A 47 -29.54 -1.82 -17.31
C LEU A 47 -28.45 -2.78 -16.83
N HIS A 48 -27.89 -3.58 -17.74
CA HIS A 48 -26.80 -4.49 -17.41
C HIS A 48 -25.53 -3.72 -17.00
N SER A 49 -25.15 -2.70 -17.78
CA SER A 49 -23.98 -1.85 -17.49
C SER A 49 -24.15 -1.10 -16.16
N TRP A 50 -25.35 -0.55 -15.91
CA TRP A 50 -25.67 0.13 -14.65
C TRP A 50 -25.59 -0.81 -13.44
N SER A 51 -26.11 -2.03 -13.57
CA SER A 51 -26.02 -3.04 -12.51
C SER A 51 -24.57 -3.44 -12.22
N GLU A 52 -23.76 -3.59 -13.26
CA GLU A 52 -22.36 -3.96 -13.16
C GLU A 52 -21.52 -2.84 -12.51
N GLU A 53 -21.68 -1.59 -12.96
CA GLU A 53 -21.02 -0.42 -12.35
C GLU A 53 -21.33 -0.31 -10.85
N LYS A 54 -22.61 -0.48 -10.47
CA LYS A 54 -23.03 -0.47 -9.07
C LYS A 54 -22.38 -1.60 -8.26
N HIS A 55 -22.22 -2.78 -8.85
CA HIS A 55 -21.54 -3.89 -8.20
C HIS A 55 -20.05 -3.60 -8.01
N GLN A 56 -19.39 -3.06 -9.03
CA GLN A 56 -17.98 -2.68 -9.00
C GLN A 56 -17.70 -1.56 -7.99
N GLN A 57 -18.56 -0.55 -7.88
CA GLN A 57 -18.49 0.49 -6.86
C GLN A 57 -18.61 -0.11 -5.45
N LYS A 58 -19.54 -1.04 -5.24
CA LYS A 58 -19.70 -1.71 -3.93
C LYS A 58 -18.45 -2.51 -3.54
N ASP A 59 -17.83 -3.18 -4.50
CA ASP A 59 -16.57 -3.89 -4.29
C ASP A 59 -15.41 -2.94 -3.98
N ALA A 60 -15.32 -1.81 -4.68
CA ALA A 60 -14.33 -0.77 -4.40
C ALA A 60 -14.52 -0.18 -2.99
N GLN A 61 -15.75 0.13 -2.57
CA GLN A 61 -16.04 0.62 -1.23
C GLN A 61 -15.63 -0.38 -0.14
N LYS A 62 -16.01 -1.65 -0.30
CA LYS A 62 -15.58 -2.71 0.63
C LYS A 62 -14.06 -2.82 0.72
N PHE A 63 -13.38 -2.72 -0.42
CA PHE A 63 -11.93 -2.71 -0.47
C PHE A 63 -11.35 -1.52 0.29
N LEU A 64 -11.82 -0.29 0.05
CA LEU A 64 -11.33 0.92 0.73
C LEU A 64 -11.56 0.84 2.25
N MET A 65 -12.71 0.32 2.69
CA MET A 65 -13.00 0.09 4.11
C MET A 65 -12.03 -0.92 4.75
N GLY A 66 -11.75 -2.03 4.07
CA GLY A 66 -10.77 -3.02 4.54
C GLY A 66 -9.35 -2.43 4.57
N LEU A 67 -8.98 -1.73 3.51
CA LEU A 67 -7.68 -1.09 3.35
C LEU A 67 -7.42 -0.04 4.44
N LYS A 68 -8.45 0.70 4.88
CA LYS A 68 -8.34 1.62 6.01
C LYS A 68 -7.86 0.91 7.28
N GLY A 69 -8.41 -0.26 7.59
CA GLY A 69 -7.98 -1.07 8.72
C GLY A 69 -6.54 -1.58 8.56
N ASP A 70 -6.18 -2.02 7.36
CA ASP A 70 -4.81 -2.44 7.04
C ASP A 70 -3.82 -1.29 7.24
N LEU A 71 -4.12 -0.09 6.73
CA LEU A 71 -3.28 1.11 6.88
C LEU A 71 -3.14 1.56 8.34
N GLN A 72 -4.17 1.40 9.17
CA GLN A 72 -4.08 1.70 10.60
C GLN A 72 -3.10 0.78 11.31
N ASN A 73 -3.10 -0.51 10.97
CA ASN A 73 -2.14 -1.47 11.49
C ASN A 73 -0.72 -1.17 10.97
N ASP A 74 -0.58 -0.86 9.68
CA ASP A 74 0.69 -0.47 9.08
C ASP A 74 1.28 0.77 9.77
N ILE A 75 0.47 1.80 10.05
CA ILE A 75 0.89 3.00 10.80
C ILE A 75 1.44 2.61 12.17
N SER A 76 0.76 1.74 12.91
CA SER A 76 1.20 1.28 14.23
C SER A 76 2.57 0.59 14.13
N ASN A 77 2.75 -0.30 13.15
CA ASN A 77 4.01 -1.00 12.93
C ASN A 77 5.14 -0.04 12.54
N LEU A 78 4.88 0.89 11.61
CA LEU A 78 5.84 1.92 11.20
C LEU A 78 6.24 2.84 12.37
N GLU A 79 5.28 3.23 13.22
CA GLU A 79 5.54 4.05 14.41
C GLU A 79 6.40 3.29 15.43
N ASN A 80 6.15 1.99 15.63
CA ASN A 80 6.96 1.12 16.49
C ASN A 80 8.41 1.02 15.99
N THR A 81 8.62 0.79 14.69
CA THR A 81 9.97 0.75 14.11
C THR A 81 10.67 2.10 14.20
N LYS A 82 9.97 3.20 13.93
CA LYS A 82 10.55 4.56 14.09
C LYS A 82 10.98 4.84 15.53
N LYS A 83 10.19 4.39 16.52
CA LYS A 83 10.53 4.49 17.94
C LYS A 83 11.75 3.64 18.27
N LEU A 84 11.87 2.44 17.70
CA LEU A 84 13.06 1.59 17.84
C LEU A 84 14.30 2.27 17.25
N LEU A 85 14.23 2.81 16.04
CA LEU A 85 15.32 3.59 15.43
C LEU A 85 15.74 4.78 16.30
N SER A 86 14.77 5.51 16.87
CA SER A 86 15.04 6.62 17.78
C SER A 86 15.73 6.17 19.07
N LYS A 87 15.37 5.00 19.59
CA LYS A 87 16.04 4.38 20.75
C LYS A 87 17.46 3.94 20.40
N THR A 88 17.65 3.27 19.26
CA THR A 88 18.95 2.82 18.77
C THR A 88 19.89 4.00 18.55
N GLN A 89 19.40 5.10 17.97
CA GLN A 89 20.17 6.33 17.80
C GLN A 89 20.77 6.80 19.13
N LYS A 90 19.96 6.90 20.18
CA LYS A 90 20.43 7.30 21.52
C LYS A 90 21.47 6.35 22.10
N GLN A 91 21.33 5.05 21.85
CA GLN A 91 22.28 4.04 22.30
C GLN A 91 23.60 4.16 21.55
N ILE A 92 23.56 4.28 20.22
CA ILE A 92 24.75 4.51 19.39
C ILE A 92 25.46 5.80 19.81
N ASP A 93 24.72 6.89 20.03
CA ASP A 93 25.30 8.16 20.44
C ASP A 93 25.95 8.07 21.81
N PHE A 94 25.34 7.34 22.76
CA PHE A 94 25.96 7.04 24.05
C PHE A 94 27.29 6.29 23.87
N VAL A 95 27.28 5.25 23.04
CA VAL A 95 28.43 4.37 22.80
C VAL A 95 29.58 5.11 22.12
N LEU A 96 29.29 6.00 21.15
CA LEU A 96 30.31 6.83 20.49
C LEU A 96 31.09 7.72 21.48
N HIS A 97 30.40 8.21 22.51
CA HIS A 97 30.96 9.08 23.55
C HIS A 97 31.47 8.33 24.80
N LEU A 98 31.58 7.00 24.72
CA LEU A 98 32.25 6.21 25.76
C LEU A 98 33.75 6.49 25.79
N THR A 99 34.26 6.50 27.02
CA THR A 99 35.67 6.61 27.37
C THR A 99 36.02 5.46 28.31
N PRO A 100 37.30 5.04 28.41
CA PRO A 100 37.72 3.96 29.32
C PRO A 100 37.19 4.19 30.75
N LYS A 101 37.40 5.40 31.30
CA LYS A 101 36.90 5.78 32.64
C LYS A 101 35.39 5.60 32.83
N LYS A 102 34.59 5.84 31.78
CA LYS A 102 33.13 5.64 31.85
C LYS A 102 32.78 4.15 31.84
N ILE A 103 33.50 3.33 31.08
CA ILE A 103 33.32 1.88 31.04
C ILE A 103 33.66 1.29 32.42
N ASP A 104 34.82 1.62 32.98
CA ASP A 104 35.23 1.17 34.32
C ASP A 104 34.16 1.53 35.38
N SER A 105 33.59 2.73 35.29
CA SER A 105 32.53 3.18 36.19
C SER A 105 31.21 2.43 35.99
N ILE A 106 30.86 2.02 34.77
CA ILE A 106 29.62 1.29 34.48
C ILE A 106 29.75 -0.16 34.96
N GLU A 107 30.89 -0.78 34.70
CA GLU A 107 31.23 -2.14 35.13
C GLU A 107 31.29 -2.25 36.65
N ALA A 108 31.91 -1.28 37.34
CA ALA A 108 31.92 -1.22 38.81
C ALA A 108 30.52 -1.12 39.43
N ASN A 109 29.53 -0.64 38.68
CA ASN A 109 28.13 -0.58 39.10
C ASN A 109 27.29 -1.75 38.57
N HIS A 110 27.92 -2.80 38.00
CA HIS A 110 27.26 -3.98 37.44
C HIS A 110 26.15 -3.65 36.41
N LYS A 111 26.37 -2.59 35.62
CA LYS A 111 25.42 -2.16 34.58
C LYS A 111 25.91 -2.62 33.21
N GLU A 112 24.97 -3.01 32.34
CA GLU A 112 25.28 -3.39 30.96
C GLU A 112 25.34 -2.16 30.03
N ILE A 113 26.24 -2.23 29.04
CA ILE A 113 26.32 -1.25 27.96
C ILE A 113 25.53 -1.79 26.77
N ASN A 114 24.37 -1.17 26.49
CA ASN A 114 23.66 -1.46 25.25
C ASN A 114 24.39 -0.79 24.08
N SER A 115 25.04 -1.60 23.25
CA SER A 115 25.88 -1.16 22.14
C SER A 115 25.09 -0.64 20.93
N GLY A 116 23.76 -0.61 20.97
CA GLY A 116 22.94 -0.12 19.85
C GLY A 116 22.82 -1.12 18.70
N THR A 117 22.80 -2.43 19.00
CA THR A 117 22.75 -3.54 18.04
C THR A 117 21.33 -3.98 17.66
N ASN A 118 20.32 -3.09 17.75
CA ASN A 118 18.95 -3.48 17.46
C ASN A 118 18.72 -3.65 15.96
N PHE A 119 18.19 -4.80 15.56
CA PHE A 119 17.67 -5.08 14.22
C PHE A 119 16.26 -4.50 14.06
N ILE A 120 15.90 -4.15 12.83
CA ILE A 120 14.57 -3.65 12.47
C ILE A 120 13.96 -4.55 11.41
N ASN A 121 12.66 -4.77 11.49
CA ASN A 121 11.86 -5.45 10.48
C ASN A 121 10.42 -4.98 10.65
N THR A 122 9.88 -4.32 9.63
CA THR A 122 8.52 -3.76 9.70
C THR A 122 7.55 -4.63 8.93
N LEU A 123 6.54 -5.13 9.65
CA LEU A 123 5.45 -5.88 9.04
C LEU A 123 4.46 -4.90 8.40
N ILE A 124 4.28 -5.05 7.09
CA ILE A 124 3.30 -4.30 6.29
C ILE A 124 2.31 -5.28 5.68
N ASN A 125 1.01 -5.03 5.82
CA ASN A 125 -0.02 -5.85 5.20
C ASN A 125 -0.33 -5.34 3.79
N ASN A 126 0.16 -6.02 2.76
CA ASN A 126 -0.15 -5.74 1.36
C ASN A 126 -1.13 -6.74 0.73
N GLY A 127 -1.64 -7.74 1.47
CA GLY A 127 -2.43 -8.83 0.92
C GLY A 127 -3.72 -8.37 0.27
N SER A 128 -4.49 -7.52 0.97
CA SER A 128 -5.74 -6.94 0.45
C SER A 128 -5.48 -6.11 -0.81
N TYR A 129 -4.44 -5.29 -0.79
CA TYR A 129 -4.04 -4.45 -1.93
C TYR A 129 -3.63 -5.28 -3.15
N GLU A 130 -2.73 -6.26 -2.98
CA GLU A 130 -2.26 -7.10 -4.08
C GLU A 130 -3.39 -7.96 -4.65
N GLY A 131 -4.27 -8.49 -3.82
CA GLY A 131 -5.46 -9.22 -4.27
C GLY A 131 -6.39 -8.33 -5.10
N PHE A 132 -6.68 -7.11 -4.63
CA PHE A 132 -7.54 -6.18 -5.35
C PHE A 132 -6.92 -5.72 -6.67
N LYS A 133 -5.63 -5.40 -6.68
CA LYS A 133 -4.86 -5.06 -7.89
C LYS A 133 -4.84 -6.21 -8.89
N SER A 134 -4.49 -7.42 -8.44
CA SER A 134 -4.39 -8.60 -9.30
C SER A 134 -5.73 -9.04 -9.89
N SER A 135 -6.84 -8.72 -9.22
CA SER A 135 -8.19 -8.95 -9.73
C SER A 135 -8.62 -7.99 -10.86
N GLY A 136 -7.76 -7.01 -11.21
CA GLY A 136 -8.07 -5.98 -12.21
C GLY A 136 -9.03 -4.88 -11.72
N LYS A 137 -9.50 -4.98 -10.46
CA LYS A 137 -10.50 -4.06 -9.88
C LYS A 137 -9.93 -2.73 -9.41
N ILE A 138 -8.61 -2.53 -9.42
CA ILE A 138 -8.02 -1.26 -8.95
C ILE A 138 -8.57 -0.02 -9.67
N ASN A 139 -8.98 -0.17 -10.94
CA ASN A 139 -9.55 0.91 -11.74
C ASN A 139 -11.01 1.23 -11.38
N THR A 140 -11.69 0.38 -10.59
CA THR A 140 -13.07 0.60 -10.15
C THR A 140 -13.17 1.59 -8.98
N ILE A 141 -12.03 1.98 -8.38
CA ILE A 141 -11.97 3.14 -7.48
C ILE A 141 -12.11 4.39 -8.34
N GLU A 142 -13.29 5.02 -8.27
CA GLU A 142 -13.64 6.19 -9.09
C GLU A 142 -12.80 7.41 -8.75
N ASN A 143 -12.54 7.62 -7.46
CA ASN A 143 -11.70 8.69 -6.99
C ASN A 143 -10.23 8.42 -7.38
N GLN A 144 -9.84 8.97 -8.52
CA GLN A 144 -8.49 8.82 -9.06
C GLN A 144 -7.41 9.31 -8.09
N LYS A 145 -7.71 10.31 -7.25
CA LYS A 145 -6.77 10.80 -6.24
C LYS A 145 -6.50 9.74 -5.17
N VAL A 146 -7.55 9.13 -4.62
CA VAL A 146 -7.43 8.02 -3.64
C VAL A 146 -6.70 6.85 -4.28
N ARG A 147 -7.14 6.42 -5.47
CA ARG A 147 -6.53 5.34 -6.24
C ARG A 147 -5.02 5.54 -6.44
N ASN A 148 -4.63 6.73 -6.91
CA ASN A 148 -3.21 7.04 -7.19
C ASN A 148 -2.38 7.08 -5.92
N LYS A 149 -2.91 7.61 -4.81
CA LYS A 149 -2.20 7.58 -3.52
C LYS A 149 -2.00 6.15 -3.00
N ILE A 150 -3.01 5.29 -3.10
CA ILE A 150 -2.89 3.87 -2.72
C ILE A 150 -1.82 3.18 -3.58
N LEU A 151 -1.84 3.39 -4.89
CA LEU A 151 -0.85 2.86 -5.81
C LEU A 151 0.57 3.35 -5.46
N SER A 152 0.74 4.66 -5.25
CA SER A 152 2.01 5.27 -4.84
C SER A 152 2.56 4.64 -3.57
N TYR A 153 1.73 4.58 -2.52
CA TYR A 153 2.12 4.06 -1.22
C TYR A 153 2.63 2.62 -1.30
N TYR A 154 1.86 1.71 -1.91
CA TYR A 154 2.23 0.31 -1.97
C TYR A 154 3.29 -0.03 -3.03
N GLN A 155 3.39 0.74 -4.12
CA GLN A 155 4.35 0.45 -5.20
C GLN A 155 5.67 1.20 -5.09
N GLN A 156 5.73 2.28 -4.28
CA GLN A 156 6.93 3.11 -4.15
C GLN A 156 7.36 3.21 -2.69
N THR A 157 6.48 3.71 -1.83
CA THR A 157 6.82 4.03 -0.43
C THR A 157 7.16 2.78 0.39
N ILE A 158 6.32 1.73 0.33
CA ILE A 158 6.58 0.48 1.05
C ILE A 158 7.85 -0.24 0.55
N PRO A 159 8.06 -0.42 -0.77
CA PRO A 159 9.32 -0.96 -1.28
C PRO A 159 10.56 -0.15 -0.87
N GLN A 160 10.45 1.18 -0.78
CA GLN A 160 11.54 2.03 -0.30
C GLN A 160 11.89 1.73 1.17
N ILE A 161 10.90 1.50 2.03
CA ILE A 161 11.14 1.06 3.42
C ILE A 161 11.93 -0.26 3.44
N ALA A 162 11.52 -1.25 2.65
CA ALA A 162 12.22 -2.54 2.60
C ALA A 162 13.69 -2.40 2.16
N ILE A 163 13.99 -1.52 1.20
CA ILE A 163 15.37 -1.22 0.78
C ILE A 163 16.19 -0.59 1.91
N VAL A 164 15.59 0.31 2.68
CA VAL A 164 16.21 0.94 3.85
C VAL A 164 16.50 -0.10 4.93
N GLU A 165 15.56 -1.02 5.20
CA GLU A 165 15.74 -2.10 6.19
C GLU A 165 16.86 -3.06 5.81
N VAL A 166 16.92 -3.51 4.56
CA VAL A 166 18.03 -4.36 4.07
C VAL A 166 19.37 -3.64 4.17
N SER A 167 19.41 -2.34 3.87
CA SER A 167 20.64 -1.54 3.98
C SER A 167 21.06 -1.36 5.44
N TYR A 168 20.09 -1.14 6.34
CA TYR A 168 20.30 -1.06 7.78
C TYR A 168 20.84 -2.40 8.32
N GLU A 169 20.24 -3.52 7.92
CA GLU A 169 20.66 -4.87 8.32
C GLU A 169 22.12 -5.14 7.95
N ARG A 170 22.54 -4.76 6.74
CA ARG A 170 23.95 -4.93 6.34
C ARG A 170 24.91 -4.12 7.22
N LEU A 171 24.53 -2.91 7.60
CA LEU A 171 25.37 -2.05 8.45
C LEU A 171 25.41 -2.55 9.90
N ILE A 172 24.27 -2.97 10.44
CA ILE A 172 24.19 -3.48 11.82
C ILE A 172 24.93 -4.81 11.94
N SER A 173 24.81 -5.72 10.95
CA SER A 173 25.55 -6.98 10.94
C SER A 173 27.05 -6.75 10.88
N ARG A 174 27.52 -5.82 10.03
CA ARG A 174 28.94 -5.43 10.01
C ARG A 174 29.42 -4.86 11.35
N TYR A 175 28.57 -4.11 12.05
CA TYR A 175 28.91 -3.61 13.37
C TYR A 175 28.99 -4.74 14.41
N VAL A 176 28.00 -5.64 14.42
CA VAL A 176 27.98 -6.83 15.28
C VAL A 176 29.21 -7.70 15.04
N ASP A 177 29.55 -7.98 13.77
CA ASP A 177 30.74 -8.73 13.40
C ASP A 177 32.01 -8.12 13.99
N LEU A 178 32.12 -6.79 13.98
CA LEU A 178 33.27 -6.11 14.60
C LEU A 178 33.31 -6.30 16.11
N LEU A 179 32.16 -6.25 16.79
CA LEU A 179 32.07 -6.47 18.23
C LEU A 179 32.48 -7.89 18.64
N ILE A 180 32.12 -8.89 17.83
CA ILE A 180 32.41 -10.31 18.12
C ILE A 180 33.74 -10.79 17.53
N SER A 181 34.38 -10.03 16.63
CA SER A 181 35.68 -10.38 16.00
C SER A 181 36.91 -10.19 16.91
N GLY A 182 36.71 -9.90 18.19
CA GLY A 182 37.78 -9.84 19.19
C GLY A 182 38.46 -11.20 19.41
N LYS A 183 39.54 -11.21 20.19
CA LYS A 183 40.04 -12.48 20.76
C LYS A 183 38.94 -13.10 21.64
N GLU A 184 38.92 -14.42 21.84
CA GLU A 184 37.88 -15.10 22.64
C GLU A 184 37.64 -14.46 24.01
N ASP A 185 38.68 -13.90 24.64
CA ASP A 185 38.61 -13.24 25.95
C ASP A 185 38.54 -11.70 25.88
N GLU A 186 38.43 -11.10 24.70
CA GLU A 186 38.40 -9.65 24.54
C GLU A 186 37.00 -9.08 24.80
N ASP A 187 36.89 -8.28 25.85
CA ASP A 187 35.64 -7.62 26.22
C ASP A 187 35.10 -6.70 25.10
N ILE A 188 33.79 -6.81 24.87
CA ILE A 188 33.04 -6.03 23.88
C ILE A 188 33.19 -4.53 24.15
N ASN A 189 33.22 -4.09 25.41
CA ASN A 189 33.35 -2.67 25.74
C ASN A 189 34.73 -2.12 25.32
N THR A 190 35.77 -2.94 25.39
CA THR A 190 37.11 -2.60 24.85
C THR A 190 37.07 -2.52 23.32
N THR A 191 36.39 -3.45 22.65
CA THR A 191 36.27 -3.47 21.18
C THR A 191 35.50 -2.28 20.62
N VAL A 192 34.50 -1.77 21.36
CA VAL A 192 33.77 -0.54 21.03
C VAL A 192 34.69 0.69 20.93
N LEU A 193 35.74 0.76 21.76
CA LEU A 193 36.65 1.90 21.79
C LEU A 193 37.62 1.93 20.60
N LYS A 194 37.81 0.80 19.90
CA LYS A 194 38.73 0.71 18.76
C LYS A 194 38.32 1.68 17.65
N LYS A 195 39.32 2.34 17.04
CA LYS A 195 39.11 3.33 15.97
C LYS A 195 38.25 2.79 14.81
N LYS A 196 38.50 1.55 14.37
CA LYS A 196 37.73 0.89 13.30
C LYS A 196 36.25 0.75 13.68
N THR A 197 35.98 0.31 14.90
CA THR A 197 34.62 0.16 15.44
C THR A 197 33.91 1.50 15.52
N LYS A 198 34.57 2.55 16.06
CA LYS A 198 34.00 3.91 16.11
C LYS A 198 33.69 4.48 14.73
N ILE A 199 34.49 4.19 13.70
CA ILE A 199 34.21 4.62 12.32
C ILE A 199 32.93 3.96 11.79
N VAL A 200 32.80 2.65 11.93
CA VAL A 200 31.60 1.92 11.48
C VAL A 200 30.37 2.38 12.26
N LEU A 201 30.49 2.52 13.58
CA LEU A 201 29.42 3.00 14.45
C LEU A 201 29.00 4.44 14.11
N SER A 202 29.92 5.32 13.73
CA SER A 202 29.60 6.68 13.27
C SER A 202 28.82 6.66 11.95
N GLY A 203 29.16 5.74 11.05
CA GLY A 203 28.40 5.51 9.81
C GLY A 203 27.00 5.00 10.10
N LEU A 204 26.88 4.02 11.01
CA LEU A 204 25.60 3.49 11.46
C LEU A 204 24.74 4.55 12.16
N SER A 205 25.33 5.42 12.99
CA SER A 205 24.63 6.56 13.62
C SER A 205 23.97 7.45 12.57
N LYS A 206 24.76 7.92 11.58
CA LYS A 206 24.23 8.75 10.49
C LYS A 206 23.12 8.03 9.73
N PHE A 207 23.34 6.76 9.38
CA PHE A 207 22.34 5.99 8.66
C PHE A 207 21.06 5.80 9.47
N THR A 208 21.16 5.48 10.77
CA THR A 208 20.01 5.33 11.68
C THR A 208 19.19 6.61 11.76
N GLN A 209 19.84 7.77 11.79
CA GLN A 209 19.17 9.06 11.75
C GLN A 209 18.42 9.27 10.42
N TYR A 210 19.09 9.04 9.28
CA TYR A 210 18.45 9.18 7.96
C TYR A 210 17.32 8.18 7.74
N SER A 211 17.44 6.96 8.26
CA SER A 211 16.43 5.91 8.15
C SER A 211 15.10 6.29 8.82
N GLN A 212 15.03 7.31 9.68
CA GLN A 212 13.76 7.71 10.31
C GLN A 212 12.81 8.47 9.36
N GLU A 213 13.36 9.19 8.37
CA GLU A 213 12.58 10.02 7.45
C GLU A 213 11.65 9.19 6.54
N PRO A 214 12.11 8.09 5.90
CA PRO A 214 11.22 7.21 5.13
C PRO A 214 10.00 6.74 5.92
N TYR A 215 10.15 6.35 7.19
CA TYR A 215 9.02 5.93 8.03
C TYR A 215 8.08 7.10 8.33
N GLN A 216 8.62 8.28 8.61
CA GLN A 216 7.81 9.48 8.84
C GLN A 216 6.96 9.81 7.59
N ASN A 217 7.54 9.69 6.40
CA ASN A 217 6.86 9.93 5.13
C ASN A 217 5.79 8.86 4.88
N ALA A 218 6.10 7.57 5.10
CA ALA A 218 5.14 6.48 4.97
C ALA A 218 3.93 6.63 5.90
N ILE A 219 4.17 6.95 7.18
CA ILE A 219 3.10 7.21 8.15
C ILE A 219 2.21 8.38 7.70
N LYS A 220 2.82 9.45 7.18
CA LYS A 220 2.07 10.61 6.68
C LYS A 220 1.21 10.24 5.47
N GLU A 221 1.77 9.53 4.50
CA GLU A 221 1.04 9.11 3.30
C GLU A 221 -0.12 8.16 3.65
N ALA A 222 0.10 7.19 4.54
CA ALA A 222 -0.97 6.30 5.03
C ALA A 222 -2.10 7.08 5.72
N LYS A 223 -1.78 8.04 6.60
CA LYS A 223 -2.77 8.91 7.25
C LYS A 223 -3.54 9.77 6.25
N GLU A 224 -2.86 10.26 5.21
CA GLU A 224 -3.51 10.99 4.13
C GLU A 224 -4.45 10.10 3.32
N ILE A 225 -4.07 8.86 3.00
CA ILE A 225 -4.95 7.91 2.29
C ILE A 225 -6.21 7.65 3.11
N ILE A 226 -6.07 7.36 4.42
CA ILE A 226 -7.22 7.14 5.32
C ILE A 226 -8.17 8.35 5.29
N LYS A 227 -7.63 9.56 5.39
CA LYS A 227 -8.44 10.80 5.36
C LYS A 227 -9.20 10.95 4.05
N GLU A 228 -8.60 10.60 2.91
CA GLU A 228 -9.27 10.70 1.62
C GLU A 228 -10.33 9.62 1.44
N ILE A 229 -10.12 8.41 1.99
CA ILE A 229 -11.13 7.35 2.06
C ILE A 229 -12.35 7.82 2.88
N GLU A 230 -12.12 8.37 4.07
CA GLU A 230 -13.20 8.90 4.93
C GLU A 230 -13.97 10.05 4.27
N ALA A 231 -13.29 10.91 3.50
CA ALA A 231 -13.93 11.99 2.77
C ALA A 231 -14.79 11.50 1.58
N GLU A 232 -14.50 10.32 1.05
CA GLU A 232 -15.29 9.67 0.00
C GLU A 232 -16.53 8.97 0.56
N GLU A 233 -16.43 8.40 1.77
CA GLU A 233 -17.57 7.81 2.49
C GLU A 233 -18.62 8.86 2.92
N ALA A 234 -18.21 10.10 3.15
CA ALA A 234 -19.09 11.18 3.60
C ALA A 234 -19.90 11.88 2.49
N LYS A 235 -19.75 11.45 1.23
CA LYS A 235 -20.46 11.99 0.05
C LYS A 235 -21.65 11.13 -0.34
#